data_AF-A0A351AQY7-F1
#
_entry.id   AF-A0A351AQY7-F1
#
_cell.length_a   1.000
_cell.length_b   1.000
_cell.length_c   1.000
_cell.angle_alpha   90.00
_cell.angle_beta   90.00
_cell.angle_gamma   90.00
#
_symmetry.space_group_name_H-M   'P 1'
#
loop_
_entity.id
_entity.type
_entity.pdbx_description
1 polymer ?
#
loop_
_entity_poly.entity_id
_entity_poly.type
_entity_poly.pdbx_seq_one_letter_code
_entity_poly.pdbx_strand_id
1 'polypeptide(L)'
;MIKLAVFASGSGSNCENIIKYFKGSDKVGVALVVANKAGILALEKAERLGVPTRVLPKAELNREDVVMPLMREYSIDFIVLAGFLLVIPDFLIHEYERRIINLHPALLPKFGGMGMYGHHVHEAVKAAGETETGMTVHWVSDKVDGGEIIAQFRTPISPDDTPDDIAAKEHVLEMAHFPQTIEEVLRQAFHFSQAFSKSTDQGLIKCF
;
A
#
# COMPACT_ATOMS: atom_id res chain seq x y z
N MET A 1 -15.37 -3.67 13.87
CA MET A 1 -14.92 -3.42 12.50
C MET A 1 -13.54 -2.81 12.61
N ILE A 2 -12.55 -3.41 11.96
CA ILE A 2 -11.16 -2.97 11.91
C ILE A 2 -11.09 -1.73 11.01
N LYS A 3 -10.51 -0.66 11.52
CA LYS A 3 -10.42 0.63 10.83
C LYS A 3 -9.02 0.88 10.29
N LEU A 4 -8.93 0.97 8.96
CA LEU A 4 -7.68 1.24 8.25
C LEU A 4 -7.48 2.74 8.07
N ALA A 5 -6.24 3.19 8.25
CA ALA A 5 -5.75 4.42 7.62
C ALA A 5 -4.90 4.06 6.40
N VAL A 6 -5.17 4.67 5.24
CA VAL A 6 -4.37 4.51 4.02
C VAL A 6 -3.57 5.78 3.78
N PHE A 7 -2.25 5.64 3.68
CA PHE A 7 -1.33 6.75 3.46
C PHE A 7 -0.88 6.75 1.99
N ALA A 8 -0.96 7.90 1.30
CA ALA A 8 -0.64 8.01 -0.12
C ALA A 8 -0.05 9.40 -0.48
N SER A 9 0.78 9.46 -1.53
CA SER A 9 1.45 10.72 -1.96
C SER A 9 1.21 11.11 -3.43
N GLY A 10 0.48 10.30 -4.20
CA GLY A 10 0.36 10.45 -5.65
C GLY A 10 -1.04 10.19 -6.22
N SER A 11 -1.10 9.45 -7.33
CA SER A 11 -2.33 9.21 -8.12
C SER A 11 -3.43 8.45 -7.35
N GLY A 12 -3.04 7.70 -6.32
CA GLY A 12 -3.95 6.98 -5.44
C GLY A 12 -4.69 5.81 -6.09
N SER A 13 -4.15 5.18 -7.13
CA SER A 13 -4.75 3.96 -7.72
C SER A 13 -4.88 2.83 -6.70
N ASN A 14 -3.80 2.51 -5.97
CA ASN A 14 -3.86 1.54 -4.87
C ASN A 14 -4.81 1.96 -3.74
N CYS A 15 -4.79 3.24 -3.34
CA CYS A 15 -5.71 3.77 -2.34
C CYS A 15 -7.17 3.56 -2.74
N GLU A 16 -7.53 3.96 -3.96
CA GLU A 16 -8.87 3.76 -4.52
C GLU A 16 -9.25 2.28 -4.60
N ASN A 17 -8.29 1.41 -4.98
CA ASN A 17 -8.50 -0.02 -5.06
C ASN A 17 -8.84 -0.63 -3.69
N ILE A 18 -8.06 -0.28 -2.66
CA ILE A 18 -8.27 -0.75 -1.28
C ILE A 18 -9.65 -0.32 -0.77
N ILE A 19 -10.04 0.95 -0.98
CA ILE A 19 -11.36 1.46 -0.57
C ILE A 19 -12.48 0.66 -1.25
N LYS A 20 -12.36 0.42 -2.57
CA LYS A 20 -13.35 -0.36 -3.33
C LYS A 20 -13.41 -1.82 -2.89
N TYR A 21 -12.26 -2.43 -2.63
CA TYR A 21 -12.16 -3.82 -2.20
C TYR A 21 -12.92 -4.08 -0.89
N PHE A 22 -12.68 -3.23 0.11
CA PHE A 22 -13.35 -3.34 1.41
C PHE A 22 -14.75 -2.71 1.46
N LYS A 23 -15.26 -2.18 0.34
CA LYS A 23 -16.59 -1.58 0.28
C LYS A 23 -17.67 -2.64 0.58
N GLY A 24 -18.40 -2.42 1.67
CA GLY A 24 -19.47 -3.30 2.13
C GLY A 24 -19.01 -4.48 3.00
N SER A 25 -17.72 -4.52 3.39
CA SER A 25 -17.26 -5.45 4.42
C SER A 25 -17.84 -5.08 5.78
N ASP A 26 -18.26 -6.08 6.57
CA ASP A 26 -18.68 -5.91 7.97
C ASP A 26 -17.49 -6.01 8.95
N LYS A 27 -16.33 -6.49 8.46
CA LYS A 27 -15.12 -6.70 9.27
C LYS A 27 -14.13 -5.56 9.14
N VAL A 28 -13.92 -5.02 7.94
CA VAL A 28 -12.84 -4.05 7.64
C VAL A 28 -13.41 -2.83 6.94
N GLY A 29 -12.93 -1.63 7.30
CA GLY A 29 -13.28 -0.40 6.61
C GLY A 29 -12.11 0.57 6.53
N VAL A 30 -12.00 1.31 5.43
CA VAL A 30 -11.06 2.43 5.34
C VAL A 30 -11.68 3.64 6.02
N ALA A 31 -11.14 4.02 7.17
CA ALA A 31 -11.68 5.09 8.00
C ALA A 31 -11.06 6.46 7.68
N LEU A 32 -9.83 6.48 7.15
CA LEU A 32 -9.09 7.69 6.87
C LEU A 32 -8.11 7.50 5.71
N VAL A 33 -8.00 8.50 4.85
CA VAL A 33 -6.88 8.64 3.91
C VAL A 33 -6.00 9.81 4.32
N VAL A 34 -4.70 9.56 4.47
CA VAL A 34 -3.70 10.57 4.83
C VAL A 34 -2.78 10.83 3.65
N ALA A 35 -2.58 12.10 3.33
CA ALA A 35 -1.61 12.53 2.32
C ALA A 35 -0.55 13.44 2.91
N ASN A 36 0.66 13.41 2.34
CA ASN A 36 1.73 14.33 2.74
C ASN A 36 1.65 15.72 2.08
N LYS A 37 0.73 15.91 1.13
CA LYS A 37 0.49 17.19 0.46
C LYS A 37 -0.95 17.28 -0.05
N ALA A 38 -1.46 18.50 -0.13
CA ALA A 38 -2.78 18.77 -0.71
C ALA A 38 -2.77 18.62 -2.25
N GLY A 39 -3.95 18.57 -2.86
CA GLY A 39 -4.11 18.59 -4.31
C GLY A 39 -3.63 17.33 -5.04
N ILE A 40 -3.56 16.18 -4.36
CA ILE A 40 -3.27 14.89 -5.01
C ILE A 40 -4.56 14.16 -5.34
N LEU A 41 -4.54 13.43 -6.46
CA LEU A 41 -5.69 12.65 -6.93
C LEU A 41 -6.17 11.60 -5.92
N ALA A 42 -5.29 11.08 -5.05
CA ALA A 42 -5.68 10.15 -4.00
C ALA A 42 -6.73 10.74 -3.05
N LEU A 43 -6.63 12.02 -2.71
CA LEU A 43 -7.58 12.70 -1.82
C LEU A 43 -8.95 12.83 -2.50
N GLU A 44 -8.96 13.31 -3.74
CA GLU A 44 -10.19 13.47 -4.53
C GLU A 44 -10.93 12.13 -4.72
N LYS A 45 -10.18 11.06 -5.00
CA LYS A 45 -10.73 9.70 -5.15
C LYS A 45 -11.32 9.19 -3.84
N ALA A 46 -10.65 9.41 -2.72
CA ALA A 46 -11.12 9.00 -1.40
C ALA A 46 -12.42 9.75 -1.02
N GLU A 47 -12.46 11.07 -1.21
CA GLU A 47 -13.64 11.90 -0.96
C GLU A 47 -14.83 11.48 -1.80
N ARG A 48 -14.62 11.24 -3.11
CA ARG A 48 -15.66 10.72 -4.01
C ARG A 48 -16.23 9.37 -3.56
N LEU A 49 -15.44 8.57 -2.86
CA LEU A 49 -15.85 7.29 -2.29
C LEU A 49 -16.40 7.41 -0.86
N GLY A 50 -16.50 8.62 -0.31
CA GLY A 50 -17.05 8.89 1.01
C GLY A 50 -16.08 8.60 2.16
N VAL A 51 -14.78 8.51 1.89
CA VAL A 51 -13.76 8.28 2.91
C VAL A 51 -13.15 9.63 3.34
N PRO A 52 -13.14 9.95 4.65
CA PRO A 52 -12.50 11.16 5.17
C PRO A 52 -11.03 11.26 4.79
N THR A 53 -10.57 12.48 4.54
CA THR A 53 -9.20 12.78 4.15
C THR A 53 -8.52 13.74 5.13
N ARG A 54 -7.20 13.63 5.25
CA ARG A 54 -6.34 14.60 5.96
C ARG A 54 -5.03 14.80 5.22
N VAL A 55 -4.54 16.03 5.24
CA VAL A 55 -3.20 16.37 4.77
C VAL A 55 -2.30 16.56 5.99
N LEU A 56 -1.24 15.77 6.08
CA LEU A 56 -0.20 15.89 7.10
C LEU A 56 1.15 16.12 6.39
N PRO A 57 1.55 17.38 6.17
CA PRO A 57 2.87 17.70 5.65
C PRO A 57 3.97 17.08 6.53
N LYS A 58 5.18 16.90 5.98
CA LYS A 58 6.31 16.26 6.70
C LYS A 58 6.52 16.83 8.12
N ALA A 59 6.40 18.14 8.30
CA ALA A 59 6.56 18.78 9.60
C ALA A 59 5.51 18.32 10.63
N GLU A 60 4.26 18.16 10.21
CA GLU A 60 3.17 17.69 11.07
C GLU A 60 3.19 16.18 11.25
N LEU A 61 3.56 15.41 10.21
CA LEU A 61 3.72 13.96 10.32
C LEU A 61 4.74 13.59 11.40
N ASN A 62 5.79 14.38 11.59
CA ASN A 62 6.81 14.14 12.62
C ASN A 62 6.41 14.64 14.01
N ARG A 63 5.16 15.08 14.21
CA ARG A 63 4.66 15.55 15.50
C ARG A 63 3.68 14.55 16.11
N GLU A 64 4.13 13.86 17.15
CA GLU A 64 3.31 12.90 17.89
C GLU A 64 2.02 13.55 18.45
N ASP A 65 2.13 14.78 18.94
CA ASP A 65 1.02 15.57 19.48
C ASP A 65 -0.02 16.01 18.42
N VAL A 66 0.28 15.81 17.14
CA VAL A 66 -0.64 16.05 16.01
C VAL A 66 -1.18 14.74 15.45
N VAL A 67 -0.29 13.77 15.16
CA VAL A 67 -0.65 12.52 14.50
C VAL A 67 -1.45 11.61 15.41
N MET A 68 -1.05 11.46 16.68
CA MET A 68 -1.69 10.49 17.57
C MET A 68 -3.13 10.84 17.96
N PRO A 69 -3.48 12.11 18.24
CA PRO A 69 -4.88 12.49 18.39
C PRO A 69 -5.73 12.18 17.16
N LEU A 70 -5.20 12.41 15.96
CA LEU A 70 -5.91 12.11 14.71
C LEU A 70 -6.15 10.60 14.55
N MET A 71 -5.13 9.78 14.80
CA MET A 71 -5.29 8.32 14.73
C MET A 71 -6.36 7.82 15.71
N ARG A 72 -6.42 8.41 16.92
CA ARG A 72 -7.47 8.10 17.92
C ARG A 72 -8.85 8.60 17.52
N GLU A 73 -8.96 9.82 16.98
CA GLU A 73 -10.21 10.41 16.48
C GLU A 73 -10.91 9.46 15.49
N TYR A 74 -10.13 8.88 14.58
CA TYR A 74 -10.62 7.94 13.59
C TYR A 74 -10.66 6.48 14.07
N SER A 75 -10.18 6.21 15.29
CA SER A 75 -10.01 4.88 15.90
C SER A 75 -9.24 3.92 15.00
N ILE A 76 -8.11 4.38 14.44
CA ILE A 76 -7.31 3.59 13.50
C ILE A 76 -6.68 2.39 14.21
N ASP A 77 -6.96 1.20 13.69
CA ASP A 77 -6.42 -0.07 14.18
C ASP A 77 -5.16 -0.50 13.42
N PHE A 78 -5.07 -0.11 12.14
CA PHE A 78 -4.04 -0.60 11.23
C PHE A 78 -3.74 0.43 10.13
N ILE A 79 -2.49 0.53 9.71
CA ILE A 79 -2.02 1.50 8.71
C ILE A 79 -1.50 0.77 7.47
N VAL A 80 -1.90 1.25 6.30
CA VAL A 80 -1.45 0.75 4.99
C VAL A 80 -0.78 1.89 4.24
N LEU A 81 0.50 1.72 3.90
CA LEU A 81 1.23 2.65 3.05
C LEU A 81 1.08 2.20 1.58
N ALA A 82 0.42 3.04 0.78
CA ALA A 82 0.06 2.76 -0.61
C ALA A 82 0.65 3.84 -1.53
N GLY A 83 1.97 3.77 -1.76
CA GLY A 83 2.72 4.81 -2.48
C GLY A 83 2.89 6.09 -1.65
N PHE A 84 3.20 5.93 -0.36
CA PHE A 84 3.53 7.03 0.53
C PHE A 84 5.04 7.31 0.53
N LEU A 85 5.43 8.57 0.36
CA LEU A 85 6.83 8.92 0.05
C LEU A 85 7.61 9.53 1.23
N LEU A 86 7.05 9.52 2.44
CA LEU A 86 7.75 9.97 3.63
C LEU A 86 8.07 8.79 4.54
N VAL A 87 9.22 8.88 5.21
CA VAL A 87 9.58 7.97 6.31
C VAL A 87 8.55 8.13 7.44
N ILE A 88 8.09 7.01 7.97
CA ILE A 88 7.18 6.98 9.11
C ILE A 88 7.97 7.26 10.39
N PRO A 89 7.51 8.17 11.26
CA PRO A 89 8.21 8.49 12.49
C PRO A 89 8.16 7.34 13.50
N ASP A 90 9.22 7.20 14.29
CA ASP A 90 9.40 6.08 15.24
C ASP A 90 8.24 5.95 16.23
N PHE A 91 7.69 7.07 16.72
CA PHE A 91 6.55 7.02 17.66
C PHE A 91 5.32 6.31 17.03
N LEU A 92 5.10 6.47 15.73
CA LEU A 92 3.99 5.85 15.04
C LEU A 92 4.27 4.37 14.78
N ILE A 93 5.51 4.02 14.44
CA ILE A 93 5.96 2.63 14.29
C ILE A 93 5.80 1.87 15.61
N HIS A 94 6.20 2.48 16.73
CA HIS A 94 6.09 1.88 18.05
C HIS A 94 4.64 1.70 18.49
N GLU A 95 3.78 2.71 18.33
CA GLU A 95 2.35 2.57 18.67
C GLU A 95 1.68 1.48 17.82
N TYR A 96 1.99 1.45 16.52
CA TYR A 96 1.43 0.50 15.57
C TYR A 96 2.39 -0.66 15.27
N GLU A 97 3.12 -1.13 16.28
CA GLU A 97 4.00 -2.29 16.11
C GLU A 97 3.21 -3.47 15.54
N ARG A 98 3.73 -4.09 14.48
CA ARG A 98 3.06 -5.17 13.72
C ARG A 98 1.66 -4.80 13.19
N ARG A 99 1.41 -3.50 12.99
CA ARG A 99 0.14 -2.94 12.48
C ARG A 99 0.32 -1.87 11.41
N ILE A 100 1.50 -1.82 10.79
CA ILE A 100 1.79 -1.00 9.61
C ILE A 100 2.43 -1.88 8.53
N ILE A 101 1.86 -1.88 7.32
CA ILE A 101 2.46 -2.53 6.15
C ILE A 101 2.69 -1.53 5.03
N ASN A 102 3.71 -1.80 4.25
CA ASN A 102 4.06 -1.02 3.07
C ASN A 102 4.06 -1.91 1.83
N LEU A 103 3.68 -1.29 0.71
CA LEU A 103 3.86 -1.81 -0.64
C LEU A 103 5.10 -1.15 -1.24
N HIS A 104 6.09 -1.95 -1.61
CA HIS A 104 7.29 -1.52 -2.32
C HIS A 104 7.32 -2.10 -3.75
N PRO A 105 7.52 -1.29 -4.80
CA PRO A 105 7.46 -1.74 -6.20
C PRO A 105 8.79 -2.33 -6.67
N ALA A 106 9.30 -3.32 -5.93
CA ALA A 106 10.42 -4.17 -6.33
C ALA A 106 10.43 -5.46 -5.51
N LEU A 107 11.29 -6.40 -5.89
CA LEU A 107 11.58 -7.62 -5.13
C LEU A 107 12.64 -7.34 -4.05
N LEU A 108 12.20 -6.88 -2.87
CA LEU A 108 13.08 -6.67 -1.72
C LEU A 108 13.88 -7.94 -1.37
N PRO A 109 15.12 -7.81 -0.88
CA PRO A 109 15.79 -6.57 -0.47
C PRO A 109 16.40 -5.74 -1.62
N LYS A 110 16.30 -6.20 -2.88
CA LYS A 110 16.81 -5.43 -4.01
C LYS A 110 15.98 -4.16 -4.20
N PHE A 111 16.65 -3.09 -4.59
CA PHE A 111 16.04 -1.78 -4.90
C PHE A 111 15.16 -1.24 -3.77
N GLY A 112 15.46 -1.56 -2.51
CA GLY A 112 14.84 -0.96 -1.33
C GLY A 112 15.78 0.03 -0.63
N GLY A 113 15.23 0.78 0.31
CA GLY A 113 15.97 1.71 1.17
C GLY A 113 15.93 3.15 0.68
N MET A 114 16.74 4.00 1.32
CA MET A 114 16.73 5.44 1.07
C MET A 114 17.00 5.77 -0.40
N GLY A 115 16.11 6.57 -0.99
CA GLY A 115 16.20 6.99 -2.40
C GLY A 115 15.48 6.08 -3.39
N MET A 116 15.10 4.87 -2.98
CA MET A 116 14.37 3.91 -3.80
C MET A 116 12.86 4.08 -3.61
N TYR A 117 12.28 5.12 -4.22
CA TYR A 117 10.84 5.35 -4.15
C TYR A 117 10.31 5.88 -5.48
N GLY A 118 9.03 5.63 -5.75
CA GLY A 118 8.40 6.06 -6.99
C GLY A 118 9.20 5.60 -8.22
N HIS A 119 9.37 6.51 -9.19
CA HIS A 119 9.97 6.16 -10.47
C HIS A 119 11.46 5.74 -10.38
N HIS A 120 12.18 6.17 -9.35
CA HIS A 120 13.59 5.80 -9.15
C HIS A 120 13.79 4.28 -9.02
N VAL A 121 12.78 3.57 -8.50
CA VAL A 121 12.86 2.11 -8.34
C VAL A 121 12.93 1.44 -9.71
N HIS A 122 12.02 1.79 -10.61
CA HIS A 122 11.95 1.20 -11.95
C HIS A 122 13.17 1.58 -12.80
N GLU A 123 13.67 2.81 -12.66
CA GLU A 123 14.93 3.25 -13.30
C GLU A 123 16.12 2.39 -12.82
N ALA A 124 16.21 2.13 -11.51
CA ALA A 124 17.28 1.31 -10.94
C ALA A 124 17.18 -0.15 -11.39
N VAL A 125 15.97 -0.72 -11.42
CA VAL A 125 15.71 -2.08 -11.94
C VAL A 125 16.15 -2.18 -13.41
N LYS A 126 15.77 -1.20 -14.24
CA LYS A 126 16.19 -1.17 -15.66
C LYS A 126 17.71 -1.05 -15.80
N ALA A 127 18.32 -0.12 -15.06
CA ALA A 127 19.76 0.13 -15.11
C ALA A 127 20.59 -1.08 -14.65
N ALA A 128 20.06 -1.89 -13.73
CA ALA A 128 20.68 -3.13 -13.28
C ALA A 128 20.57 -4.28 -14.30
N GLY A 129 19.77 -4.13 -15.36
CA GLY A 129 19.57 -5.17 -16.37
C GLY A 129 18.83 -6.40 -15.86
N GLU A 130 17.94 -6.22 -14.87
CA GLU A 130 17.14 -7.32 -14.33
C GLU A 130 16.20 -7.90 -15.40
N THR A 131 16.00 -9.21 -15.37
CA THR A 131 15.07 -9.93 -16.27
C THR A 131 13.71 -10.18 -15.61
N GLU A 132 13.58 -9.84 -14.34
CA GLU A 132 12.34 -9.94 -13.56
C GLU A 132 12.25 -8.79 -12.57
N THR A 133 11.02 -8.43 -12.23
CA THR A 133 10.72 -7.49 -11.15
C THR A 133 9.42 -7.90 -10.46
N GLY A 134 8.87 -7.05 -9.61
CA GLY A 134 7.64 -7.33 -8.92
C GLY A 134 7.30 -6.32 -7.85
N MET A 135 6.43 -6.75 -6.94
CA MET A 135 6.08 -5.99 -5.75
C MET A 135 6.35 -6.79 -4.49
N THR A 136 6.68 -6.09 -3.41
CA THR A 136 6.82 -6.66 -2.08
C THR A 136 5.85 -5.97 -1.12
N VAL A 137 5.08 -6.76 -0.38
CA VAL A 137 4.38 -6.28 0.82
C VAL A 137 5.20 -6.69 2.03
N HIS A 138 5.50 -5.74 2.91
CA HIS A 138 6.32 -5.99 4.10
C HIS A 138 5.82 -5.18 5.30
N TRP A 139 6.20 -5.63 6.49
CA TRP A 139 6.01 -4.86 7.71
C TRP A 139 6.90 -3.62 7.69
N VAL A 140 6.40 -2.50 8.19
CA VAL A 140 7.24 -1.31 8.42
C VAL A 140 8.06 -1.53 9.68
N SER A 141 9.32 -1.10 9.63
CA SER A 141 10.29 -1.12 10.73
C SER A 141 11.02 0.22 10.81
N ASP A 142 11.87 0.36 11.83
CA ASP A 142 12.84 1.46 12.00
C ASP A 142 13.78 1.63 10.79
N LYS A 143 14.08 0.53 10.09
CA LYS A 143 14.81 0.54 8.82
C LYS A 143 13.87 0.66 7.62
N VAL A 144 14.11 1.65 6.75
CA VAL A 144 13.40 1.82 5.46
C VAL A 144 13.56 0.57 4.61
N ASP A 145 12.42 0.01 4.20
CA ASP A 145 12.28 -1.27 3.47
C ASP A 145 13.03 -2.46 4.09
N GLY A 146 13.29 -2.39 5.41
CA GLY A 146 14.06 -3.40 6.14
C GLY A 146 13.22 -4.38 6.94
N GLY A 147 11.90 -4.21 6.98
CA GLY A 147 11.01 -5.07 7.75
C GLY A 147 10.76 -6.42 7.09
N GLU A 148 10.22 -7.35 7.88
CA GLU A 148 9.92 -8.70 7.44
C GLU A 148 8.95 -8.71 6.25
N ILE A 149 9.31 -9.47 5.22
CA ILE A 149 8.51 -9.65 4.01
C ILE A 149 7.28 -10.49 4.33
N ILE A 150 6.11 -10.01 3.91
CA ILE A 150 4.83 -10.71 4.04
C ILE A 150 4.53 -11.50 2.76
N ALA A 151 4.67 -10.85 1.60
CA ALA A 151 4.40 -11.46 0.31
C ALA A 151 5.22 -10.79 -0.80
N GLN A 152 5.54 -11.56 -1.84
CA GLN A 152 6.16 -11.07 -3.06
C GLN A 152 5.46 -11.65 -4.28
N PHE A 153 5.26 -10.81 -5.29
CA PHE A 153 4.66 -11.19 -6.57
C PHE A 153 5.59 -10.73 -7.68
N ARG A 154 5.77 -11.57 -8.71
CA ARG A 154 6.82 -11.40 -9.73
C ARG A 154 6.23 -11.26 -11.12
N THR A 155 6.95 -10.56 -11.99
CA THR A 155 6.61 -10.41 -13.42
C THR A 155 7.89 -10.30 -14.26
N PRO A 156 7.94 -10.88 -15.48
CA PRO A 156 9.12 -10.83 -16.33
C PRO A 156 9.34 -9.45 -16.95
N ILE A 157 10.61 -9.07 -17.11
CA ILE A 157 11.05 -7.88 -17.85
C ILE A 157 11.57 -8.31 -19.22
N SER A 158 11.10 -7.64 -20.27
CA SER A 158 11.62 -7.73 -21.63
C SER A 158 12.83 -6.79 -21.80
N PRO A 159 13.85 -7.14 -22.61
CA PRO A 159 14.96 -6.24 -22.91
C PRO A 159 14.53 -4.83 -23.39
N ASP A 160 13.39 -4.74 -24.07
CA ASP A 160 12.85 -3.49 -24.63
C ASP A 160 12.01 -2.68 -23.63
N ASP A 161 11.66 -3.23 -22.46
CA ASP A 161 10.83 -2.51 -21.48
C ASP A 161 11.53 -1.24 -21.00
N THR A 162 10.80 -0.13 -20.99
CA THR A 162 11.22 1.11 -20.35
C THR A 162 10.94 1.06 -18.84
N PRO A 163 11.49 1.99 -18.03
CA PRO A 163 11.07 2.14 -16.63
C PRO A 163 9.55 2.32 -16.45
N ASP A 164 8.86 2.97 -17.40
CA ASP A 164 7.40 3.11 -17.37
C ASP A 164 6.69 1.76 -17.64
N ASP A 165 7.21 0.93 -18.54
CA ASP A 165 6.66 -0.40 -18.80
C ASP A 165 6.86 -1.32 -17.58
N ILE A 166 8.01 -1.22 -16.92
CA ILE A 166 8.30 -1.91 -15.64
C ILE A 166 7.29 -1.47 -14.58
N ALA A 167 7.10 -0.16 -14.39
CA ALA A 167 6.12 0.39 -13.47
C ALA A 167 4.70 -0.11 -13.76
N ALA A 168 4.30 -0.16 -15.03
CA ALA A 168 2.99 -0.64 -15.45
C ALA A 168 2.80 -2.12 -15.13
N LYS A 169 3.82 -2.95 -15.36
CA LYS A 169 3.78 -4.39 -15.03
C LYS A 169 3.67 -4.64 -13.54
N GLU A 170 4.43 -3.92 -12.74
CA GLU A 170 4.35 -3.98 -11.27
C GLU A 170 2.96 -3.51 -10.81
N HIS A 171 2.46 -2.41 -11.37
CA HIS A 171 1.15 -1.87 -11.00
C HIS A 171 0.00 -2.87 -11.24
N VAL A 172 0.09 -3.72 -12.27
CA VAL A 172 -0.88 -4.82 -12.48
C VAL A 172 -0.86 -5.79 -11.29
N LEU A 173 0.31 -6.13 -10.78
CA LEU A 173 0.45 -6.99 -9.58
C LEU A 173 -0.13 -6.30 -8.35
N GLU A 174 0.20 -5.02 -8.13
CA GLU A 174 -0.30 -4.23 -6.99
C GLU A 174 -1.83 -4.22 -6.95
N MET A 175 -2.44 -3.95 -8.09
CA MET A 175 -3.89 -3.88 -8.24
C MET A 175 -4.57 -5.23 -8.00
N ALA A 176 -3.93 -6.33 -8.38
CA ALA A 176 -4.46 -7.68 -8.20
C ALA A 176 -4.29 -8.19 -6.77
N HIS A 177 -3.12 -7.96 -6.16
CA HIS A 177 -2.71 -8.69 -4.97
C HIS A 177 -2.72 -7.86 -3.70
N PHE A 178 -2.49 -6.55 -3.75
CA PHE A 178 -2.30 -5.77 -2.53
C PHE A 178 -3.52 -5.75 -1.60
N PRO A 179 -4.78 -5.54 -2.08
CA PRO A 179 -5.97 -5.63 -1.23
C PRO A 179 -6.17 -7.02 -0.60
N GLN A 180 -5.85 -8.09 -1.34
CA GLN A 180 -5.97 -9.47 -0.84
C GLN A 180 -4.95 -9.73 0.27
N THR A 181 -3.69 -9.32 0.07
CA THR A 181 -2.66 -9.43 1.10
C THR A 181 -3.01 -8.64 2.36
N ILE A 182 -3.58 -7.42 2.21
CA ILE A 182 -4.08 -6.65 3.36
C ILE A 182 -5.12 -7.46 4.13
N GLU A 183 -6.12 -8.03 3.45
CA GLU A 183 -7.16 -8.83 4.11
C GLU A 183 -6.58 -10.05 4.84
N GLU A 184 -5.65 -10.78 4.22
CA GLU A 184 -5.00 -11.94 4.84
C GLU A 184 -4.22 -11.57 6.10
N VAL A 185 -3.49 -10.46 6.08
CA VAL A 185 -2.76 -9.93 7.23
C VAL A 185 -3.73 -9.55 8.35
N LEU A 186 -4.79 -8.81 8.03
CA LEU A 186 -5.80 -8.42 9.01
C LEU A 186 -6.49 -9.64 9.62
N ARG A 187 -6.74 -10.68 8.83
CA ARG A 187 -7.34 -11.93 9.30
C ARG A 187 -6.49 -12.60 10.36
N GLN A 188 -5.17 -12.64 10.15
CA GLN A 188 -4.22 -13.22 11.10
C GLN A 188 -4.07 -12.35 12.35
N ALA A 189 -3.97 -11.03 12.18
CA ALA A 189 -3.77 -10.10 13.30
C ALA A 189 -5.02 -9.98 14.20
N PHE A 190 -6.22 -10.02 13.62
CA PHE A 190 -7.48 -9.77 14.33
C PHE A 190 -8.42 -10.98 14.41
N HIS A 191 -7.96 -12.16 13.98
CA HIS A 191 -8.63 -13.47 14.18
C HIS A 191 -10.10 -13.54 13.72
N PHE A 192 -10.40 -13.16 12.48
CA PHE A 192 -11.75 -13.31 11.89
C PHE A 192 -11.79 -14.34 10.75
N SER A 193 -12.97 -14.90 10.44
CA SER A 193 -13.14 -15.87 9.34
C SER A 193 -13.43 -15.17 8.01
N GLN A 194 -13.09 -15.81 6.88
CA GLN A 194 -13.46 -15.32 5.55
C GLN A 194 -14.99 -15.31 5.38
N ALA A 195 -15.54 -14.24 4.80
CA ALA A 195 -16.89 -14.31 4.24
C ALA A 195 -16.82 -15.11 2.93
N PHE A 196 -17.72 -16.09 2.73
CA PHE A 196 -17.81 -16.84 1.48
C PHE A 196 -17.86 -15.89 0.26
N SER A 197 -17.05 -16.20 -0.75
CA SER A 197 -16.68 -15.34 -1.88
C SER A 197 -17.84 -14.59 -2.56
N LYS A 198 -17.60 -13.35 -3.02
CA LYS A 198 -18.27 -12.84 -4.21
C LYS A 198 -17.89 -13.76 -5.38
N SER A 199 -18.89 -14.33 -6.04
CA SER A 199 -18.74 -15.21 -7.20
C SER A 199 -17.86 -14.55 -8.28
N THR A 200 -16.69 -15.12 -8.56
CA THR A 200 -16.02 -14.90 -9.83
C THR A 200 -16.72 -15.76 -10.89
N ASP A 201 -17.62 -15.13 -11.63
CA ASP A 201 -18.05 -15.64 -12.92
C ASP A 201 -16.90 -15.39 -13.91
N GLN A 202 -15.88 -16.26 -13.85
CA GLN A 202 -14.86 -16.35 -14.90
C GLN A 202 -15.31 -17.39 -15.90
N GLY A 203 -15.90 -16.87 -16.98
CA GLY A 203 -16.18 -17.64 -18.19
C GLY A 203 -14.92 -18.37 -18.65
N LEU A 204 -15.04 -19.69 -18.73
CA LEU A 204 -14.13 -20.58 -19.43
C LEU A 204 -14.04 -20.15 -20.90
N ILE A 205 -12.97 -19.45 -21.27
CA ILE A 205 -12.49 -19.44 -22.64
C ILE A 205 -11.47 -20.56 -22.73
N LYS A 206 -11.90 -21.71 -23.25
CA LYS A 206 -11.00 -22.71 -23.82
C LYS A 206 -10.49 -22.16 -25.15
N CYS A 207 -9.19 -21.90 -25.23
CA CYS A 207 -8.48 -21.73 -26.50
C CYS A 207 -7.40 -22.81 -26.61
N PHE A 208 -7.58 -23.63 -27.66
CA PHE A 208 -6.76 -24.72 -28.21
C PHE A 208 -6.68 -26.02 -27.40
#